data_AF-A0A948AJF7-F1
#
_entry.id   AF-A0A948AJF7-F1
#
_cell.length_a   1.000
_cell.length_b   1.000
_cell.length_c   1.000
_cell.angle_alpha   90.00
_cell.angle_beta   90.00
_cell.angle_gamma   90.00
#
_symmetry.space_group_name_H-M   'P 1'
#
loop_
_entity.id
_entity.type
_entity.pdbx_description
1 polymer ?
#
loop_
_entity_poly.entity_id
_entity_poly.type
_entity_poly.pdbx_seq_one_letter_code
_entity_poly.pdbx_strand_id
1 'polypeptide(L)'
;MSRFPTVGHFASWLGLCPGTKITGGKVMSVKTKRCANRAAQALRTSQSALGAYFRRMCSRMDKPKAATAAAHKLARLIYTMLTKGEEYTDQGQDYYEERYRERVLRQLSQRAQKLGMQLVSVEQPV
;
A
#
# COMPACT_ATOMS: atom_id res chain seq x y z
N MET A 1 4.73 -22.17 -1.73
CA MET A 1 5.20 -20.93 -2.42
C MET A 1 6.52 -21.09 -3.20
N SER A 2 7.01 -22.31 -3.46
CA SER A 2 8.28 -22.56 -4.17
C SER A 2 8.36 -21.99 -5.60
N ARG A 3 7.22 -21.83 -6.29
CA ARG A 3 7.15 -21.20 -7.64
C ARG A 3 7.40 -19.69 -7.62
N PHE A 4 7.27 -19.02 -6.48
CA PHE A 4 7.47 -17.57 -6.33
C PHE A 4 8.50 -17.32 -5.22
N PRO A 5 9.80 -17.23 -5.56
CA PRO A 5 10.87 -17.05 -4.58
C PRO A 5 10.74 -15.77 -3.74
N THR A 6 10.11 -14.74 -4.30
CA THR A 6 9.85 -13.50 -3.59
C THR A 6 8.41 -13.03 -3.80
N VAL A 7 7.93 -12.21 -2.86
CA VAL A 7 6.63 -11.54 -2.97
C VAL A 7 6.51 -10.68 -4.24
N GLY A 8 7.64 -10.17 -4.76
CA GLY A 8 7.68 -9.44 -6.02
C GLY A 8 7.31 -10.31 -7.22
N HIS A 9 7.79 -11.56 -7.26
CA HIS A 9 7.41 -12.52 -8.30
C HIS A 9 5.92 -12.84 -8.24
N PHE A 10 5.38 -13.04 -7.03
CA PHE A 10 3.95 -13.29 -6.84
C PHE A 10 3.09 -12.10 -7.28
N ALA A 11 3.44 -10.87 -6.88
CA ALA A 11 2.72 -9.67 -7.27
C ALA A 11 2.82 -9.39 -8.78
N SER A 12 3.96 -9.68 -9.41
CA SER A 12 4.15 -9.55 -10.85
C SER A 12 3.31 -10.55 -11.63
N TRP A 13 3.24 -11.80 -11.16
CA TRP A 13 2.39 -12.83 -11.72
C TRP A 13 0.90 -12.46 -11.66
N LEU A 14 0.46 -11.83 -10.57
CA LEU A 14 -0.89 -11.27 -10.42
C LEU A 14 -1.15 -10.02 -11.28
N GLY A 15 -0.13 -9.46 -11.95
CA GLY A 15 -0.27 -8.23 -12.74
C GLY A 15 -0.40 -6.95 -11.90
N LEU A 16 0.03 -6.97 -10.64
CA LEU A 16 -0.08 -5.86 -9.68
C LEU A 16 1.16 -4.95 -9.68
N CYS A 17 2.00 -5.04 -10.70
CA CYS A 17 3.17 -4.20 -10.90
C CYS A 17 3.16 -3.60 -12.32
N PRO A 18 3.89 -2.49 -12.53
CA PRO A 18 4.12 -1.96 -13.88
C PRO A 18 4.73 -3.03 -14.80
N GLY A 19 4.36 -2.99 -16.07
CA GLY A 19 4.92 -3.89 -17.08
C GLY A 19 6.35 -3.48 -17.46
N THR A 20 7.12 -4.45 -17.97
CA THR A 20 8.50 -4.25 -18.44
C THR A 20 8.62 -4.68 -19.91
N LYS A 21 7.79 -4.10 -20.80
CA LYS A 21 7.85 -4.45 -22.24
C LYS A 21 9.05 -3.75 -22.87
N ILE A 22 10.17 -4.46 -22.95
CA ILE A 22 11.45 -3.96 -23.49
C ILE A 22 11.84 -4.83 -24.69
N THR A 23 12.15 -4.20 -25.82
CA THR A 23 12.62 -4.87 -27.04
C THR A 23 13.82 -4.11 -27.59
N GLY A 24 14.90 -4.82 -27.91
CA GLY A 24 16.13 -4.20 -28.45
C GLY A 24 16.71 -3.10 -27.55
N GLY A 25 16.61 -3.26 -26.22
CA GLY A 25 17.07 -2.26 -25.24
C GLY A 25 16.15 -1.03 -25.07
N LYS A 26 15.05 -0.92 -25.83
CA LYS A 26 14.10 0.20 -25.74
C LYS A 26 12.84 -0.19 -24.97
N VAL A 27 12.41 0.68 -24.06
CA VAL A 27 11.16 0.51 -23.31
C VAL A 27 9.98 0.83 -24.22
N MET A 28 9.22 -0.19 -24.62
CA MET A 28 8.04 -0.03 -25.46
C MET A 28 6.79 0.34 -24.65
N SER A 29 6.66 -0.16 -23.42
CA SER A 29 5.52 0.15 -22.54
C SER A 29 5.81 -0.22 -21.09
N VAL A 30 5.36 0.65 -20.17
CA VAL A 30 5.41 0.45 -18.72
C VAL A 30 4.01 0.23 -18.13
N LYS A 31 2.99 0.16 -18.98
CA LYS A 31 1.59 0.05 -18.52
C LYS A 31 1.37 -1.27 -17.77
N THR A 32 0.71 -1.18 -16.62
CA THR A 32 0.25 -2.33 -15.85
C THR A 32 -0.66 -3.21 -16.72
N LYS A 33 -0.56 -4.53 -16.56
CA LYS A 33 -1.42 -5.48 -17.29
C LYS A 33 -2.89 -5.23 -16.92
N ARG A 34 -3.79 -5.32 -17.91
CA ARG A 34 -5.23 -5.26 -17.64
C ARG A 34 -5.64 -6.57 -16.96
N CYS A 35 -6.09 -6.49 -15.72
CA CYS A 35 -6.61 -7.61 -14.95
C CYS A 35 -7.96 -7.21 -14.33
N ALA A 36 -8.93 -8.13 -14.33
CA ALA A 36 -10.22 -7.92 -13.71
C ALA A 36 -10.05 -7.91 -12.18
N ASN A 37 -9.82 -6.74 -11.61
CA ASN A 37 -9.56 -6.59 -10.17
C ASN A 37 -10.88 -6.56 -9.39
N ARG A 38 -11.50 -7.74 -9.18
CA ARG A 38 -12.78 -7.86 -8.43
C ARG A 38 -12.63 -7.42 -6.97
N ALA A 39 -11.45 -7.61 -6.37
CA ALA A 39 -11.15 -7.21 -5.00
C ALA A 39 -11.23 -5.68 -4.79
N ALA A 40 -10.97 -4.89 -5.83
CA ALA A 40 -11.04 -3.44 -5.76
C ALA A 40 -12.45 -2.92 -5.43
N GLN A 41 -13.52 -3.63 -5.81
CA GLN A 41 -14.88 -3.21 -5.47
C GLN A 41 -15.20 -3.47 -4.01
N ALA A 42 -14.84 -4.65 -3.49
CA ALA A 42 -15.07 -5.04 -2.09
C ALA A 42 -14.33 -4.15 -1.09
N LEU A 43 -13.13 -3.68 -1.44
CA LEU A 43 -12.33 -2.83 -0.54
C LEU A 43 -12.87 -1.39 -0.41
N ARG A 44 -13.76 -0.94 -1.30
CA ARG A 44 -14.29 0.44 -1.28
C ARG A 44 -15.15 0.71 -0.06
N THR A 45 -15.96 -0.24 0.35
CA THR A 45 -16.94 -0.12 1.44
C THR A 45 -16.49 -0.80 2.73
N SER A 46 -15.38 -1.55 2.70
CA SER A 46 -14.90 -2.26 3.89
C SER A 46 -14.36 -1.31 4.96
N GLN A 47 -14.69 -1.57 6.23
CA GLN A 47 -14.14 -0.91 7.42
C GLN A 47 -12.84 -1.58 7.92
N SER A 48 -12.14 -2.29 7.03
CA SER A 48 -10.88 -2.97 7.31
C SER A 48 -9.69 -2.00 7.26
N ALA A 49 -8.55 -2.40 7.84
CA ALA A 49 -7.29 -1.69 7.66
C ALA A 49 -6.89 -1.53 6.17
N LEU A 50 -7.29 -2.48 5.31
CA LEU A 50 -7.09 -2.41 3.86
C LEU A 50 -8.04 -1.40 3.19
N GLY A 51 -9.28 -1.31 3.65
CA GLY A 51 -10.25 -0.30 3.20
C GLY A 51 -9.78 1.12 3.53
N ALA A 52 -9.29 1.34 4.76
CA ALA A 52 -8.69 2.61 5.17
C ALA A 52 -7.47 2.98 4.32
N TYR A 53 -6.59 2.00 4.04
CA TYR A 53 -5.47 2.19 3.12
C TYR A 53 -5.92 2.58 1.71
N PHE A 54 -6.94 1.92 1.16
CA PHE A 54 -7.49 2.22 -0.15
C PHE A 54 -8.07 3.63 -0.22
N ARG A 55 -8.88 4.05 0.76
CA ARG A 55 -9.44 5.41 0.83
C ARG A 55 -8.35 6.48 0.87
N ARG A 56 -7.30 6.26 1.67
CA ARG A 56 -6.12 7.14 1.70
C ARG A 56 -5.37 7.19 0.38
N MET A 57 -5.35 6.10 -0.39
CA MET A 57 -4.71 6.12 -1.70
C MET A 57 -5.57 6.85 -2.73
N CYS A 58 -6.89 6.73 -2.66
CA CYS A 58 -7.80 7.53 -3.50
C CYS A 58 -7.66 9.04 -3.30
N SER A 59 -7.28 9.52 -2.10
CA SER A 59 -7.02 10.96 -1.90
C SER A 59 -5.70 11.44 -2.48
N ARG A 60 -4.77 10.53 -2.82
CA ARG A 60 -3.44 10.85 -3.36
C ARG A 60 -3.29 10.57 -4.85
N MET A 61 -4.10 9.69 -5.42
CA MET A 61 -3.98 9.24 -6.82
C MET A 61 -5.31 8.75 -7.39
N ASP A 62 -5.37 8.61 -8.71
CA ASP A 62 -6.55 8.11 -9.43
C ASP A 62 -7.03 6.75 -8.87
N LYS A 63 -8.35 6.57 -8.81
CA LYS A 63 -9.00 5.36 -8.27
C LYS A 63 -8.43 4.04 -8.81
N PRO A 64 -8.13 3.88 -10.12
CA PRO A 64 -7.55 2.64 -10.65
C PRO A 64 -6.13 2.36 -10.13
N LYS A 65 -5.33 3.41 -9.92
CA LYS A 65 -3.97 3.30 -9.35
C LYS A 65 -4.06 2.95 -7.86
N ALA A 66 -4.97 3.59 -7.13
CA ALA A 66 -5.23 3.29 -5.72
C ALA A 66 -5.69 1.83 -5.54
N ALA A 67 -6.56 1.33 -6.42
CA ALA A 67 -7.02 -0.06 -6.41
C ALA A 67 -5.88 -1.05 -6.62
N THR A 68 -4.98 -0.76 -7.58
CA THR A 68 -3.79 -1.57 -7.82
C THR A 68 -2.86 -1.57 -6.61
N ALA A 69 -2.65 -0.42 -5.97
CA ALA A 69 -1.83 -0.32 -4.75
C ALA A 69 -2.42 -1.12 -3.59
N ALA A 70 -3.74 -1.06 -3.38
CA ALA A 70 -4.43 -1.84 -2.34
C ALA A 70 -4.35 -3.35 -2.61
N ALA A 71 -4.57 -3.77 -3.86
CA ALA A 71 -4.40 -5.16 -4.26
C ALA A 71 -2.95 -5.63 -4.10
N HIS A 72 -1.95 -4.80 -4.41
CA HIS A 72 -0.55 -5.12 -4.18
C HIS A 72 -0.24 -5.33 -2.68
N LYS A 73 -0.80 -4.49 -1.81
CA LYS A 73 -0.69 -4.65 -0.35
C LYS A 73 -1.33 -5.95 0.13
N LEU A 74 -2.52 -6.29 -0.38
CA LEU A 74 -3.21 -7.55 -0.08
C LEU A 74 -2.41 -8.77 -0.57
N ALA A 75 -1.86 -8.72 -1.78
CA ALA A 75 -1.02 -9.79 -2.31
C ALA A 75 0.21 -10.04 -1.44
N ARG A 76 0.82 -8.99 -0.86
CA ARG A 76 1.92 -9.16 0.10
C ARG A 76 1.47 -9.89 1.37
N LEU A 77 0.31 -9.53 1.91
CA LEU A 77 -0.25 -10.20 3.08
C LEU A 77 -0.56 -11.68 2.81
N ILE A 78 -1.20 -11.98 1.68
CA ILE A 78 -1.47 -13.36 1.26
C ILE A 78 -0.17 -14.14 1.10
N TYR A 79 0.85 -13.55 0.48
CA TYR A 79 2.14 -14.21 0.34
C TYR A 79 2.78 -14.50 1.70
N THR A 80 2.77 -13.55 2.64
CA THR A 80 3.34 -13.78 3.98
C THR A 80 2.56 -14.82 4.77
N MET A 81 1.22 -14.79 4.72
CA MET A 81 0.39 -15.83 5.32
C MET A 81 0.74 -17.22 4.78
N LEU A 82 0.83 -17.36 3.45
CA LEU A 82 1.10 -18.64 2.79
C LEU A 82 2.55 -19.12 2.90
N THR A 83 3.51 -18.23 3.20
CA THR A 83 4.93 -18.59 3.34
C THR A 83 5.33 -18.84 4.78
N LYS A 84 4.85 -18.02 5.70
CA LYS A 84 5.25 -18.03 7.11
C LYS A 84 4.22 -18.70 8.02
N GLY A 85 3.01 -18.97 7.52
CA GLY A 85 1.92 -19.52 8.33
C GLY A 85 1.36 -18.52 9.35
N GLU A 86 1.69 -17.23 9.23
CA GLU A 86 1.16 -16.19 10.11
C GLU A 86 -0.33 -15.95 9.80
N GLU A 87 -1.18 -15.94 10.82
CA GLU A 87 -2.58 -15.59 10.67
C GLU A 87 -2.73 -14.09 10.35
N TYR A 88 -3.63 -13.76 9.43
CA TYR A 88 -4.01 -12.37 9.22
C TYR A 88 -5.02 -11.93 10.27
N THR A 89 -4.54 -11.22 11.28
CA THR A 89 -5.38 -10.49 12.22
C THR A 89 -5.62 -9.08 11.70
N ASP A 90 -6.84 -8.79 11.25
CA ASP A 90 -7.23 -7.42 10.93
C ASP A 90 -7.39 -6.64 12.23
N GLN A 91 -6.42 -5.78 12.55
CA GLN A 91 -6.48 -4.91 13.72
C GLN A 91 -7.46 -3.73 13.54
N GLY A 92 -8.16 -3.67 12.41
CA GLY A 92 -9.19 -2.69 12.14
C GLY A 92 -8.68 -1.38 11.54
N GLN A 93 -9.62 -0.52 11.18
CA GLN A 93 -9.34 0.79 10.61
C GLN A 93 -8.61 1.73 11.59
N ASP A 94 -9.08 1.79 12.83
CA ASP A 94 -8.59 2.76 13.83
C ASP A 94 -7.11 2.52 14.14
N TYR A 95 -6.72 1.26 14.34
CA TYR A 95 -5.31 0.88 14.52
C TYR A 95 -4.43 1.30 13.33
N TYR A 96 -4.93 1.15 12.11
CA TYR A 96 -4.20 1.56 10.91
C TYR A 96 -4.04 3.09 10.83
N GLU A 97 -5.07 3.84 11.22
CA GLU A 97 -5.06 5.32 11.23
C GLU A 97 -4.12 5.87 12.30
N GLU A 98 -4.10 5.29 13.50
CA GLU A 98 -3.23 5.69 14.60
C GLU A 98 -1.75 5.49 14.25
N ARG A 99 -1.39 4.31 13.75
CA ARG A 99 -0.02 4.02 13.28
C ARG A 99 0.39 4.84 12.06
N TYR A 100 -0.58 5.34 11.29
CA TYR A 100 -0.30 6.30 10.23
C TYR A 100 -0.01 7.69 10.81
N ARG A 101 -0.80 8.14 11.79
CA ARG A 101 -0.59 9.42 12.51
C ARG A 101 0.79 9.47 13.15
N GLU A 102 1.20 8.42 13.85
CA GLU A 102 2.55 8.31 14.43
C GLU A 102 3.66 8.47 13.38
N ARG A 103 3.50 7.82 12.21
CA ARG A 103 4.47 7.94 11.11
C ARG A 103 4.54 9.35 10.54
N VAL A 104 3.39 10.02 10.42
CA VAL A 104 3.35 11.42 9.97
C VAL A 104 4.06 12.32 10.98
N LEU A 105 3.75 12.19 12.27
CA LEU A 105 4.40 12.95 13.33
C LEU A 105 5.92 12.74 13.35
N ARG A 106 6.38 11.49 13.23
CA ARG A 106 7.80 11.17 13.15
C ARG A 106 8.48 11.78 11.91
N GLN A 107 7.81 11.78 10.75
CA GLN A 107 8.36 12.41 9.55
C GLN A 107 8.40 13.94 9.67
N LEU A 108 7.39 14.55 10.31
CA LEU A 108 7.36 15.97 10.59
C LEU A 108 8.47 16.37 11.56
N SER A 109 8.68 15.61 12.64
CA SER A 109 9.76 15.89 13.58
C SER A 109 11.14 15.79 12.93
N GLN A 110 11.37 14.76 12.10
CA GLN A 110 12.62 14.62 11.34
C GLN A 110 12.84 15.76 10.33
N ARG A 111 11.77 16.24 9.67
CA ARG A 111 11.87 17.39 8.75
C ARG A 111 12.14 18.69 9.50
N ALA A 112 11.49 18.91 10.63
CA ALA A 112 11.74 20.06 11.49
C ALA A 112 13.20 20.08 11.96
N GLN A 113 13.72 18.94 12.44
CA GLN A 113 15.12 18.81 12.88
C GLN A 113 16.11 19.18 11.76
N LYS A 114 15.85 18.74 10.52
CA LYS A 114 16.69 19.10 9.36
C LYS A 114 16.70 20.60 9.05
N LEU A 115 15.67 21.33 9.45
CA LEU A 115 15.56 22.78 9.30
C LEU A 115 15.98 23.54 10.57
N GLY A 116 16.53 22.85 11.58
CA GLY A 116 16.91 23.45 12.87
C GLY A 116 15.71 23.81 13.75
N MET A 117 14.53 23.25 13.47
CA MET A 117 13.28 23.48 14.20
C MET A 117 12.91 22.26 15.04
N GLN A 118 12.17 22.48 16.13
CA GLN A 118 11.62 21.40 16.96
C GLN A 118 10.10 21.36 16.82
N LEU A 119 9.54 20.16 16.62
CA LEU A 119 8.10 19.97 16.61
C LEU A 119 7.58 20.06 18.06
N VAL A 120 6.81 21.11 18.35
CA VAL A 120 6.13 21.29 19.64
C VAL A 120 4.64 21.09 19.41
N SER A 121 3.99 20.30 20.27
CA SER A 121 2.53 20.19 20.27
C SER A 121 1.94 21.52 20.73
N VAL A 122 1.04 22.08 19.93
CA VAL A 122 0.22 23.21 20.38
C VAL A 122 -0.79 22.63 21.38
N GLU A 123 -0.65 22.94 22.67
CA GLU A 123 -1.72 22.71 23.63
C GLU A 123 -2.95 23.47 23.12
N GLN A 124 -4.02 22.76 22.76
CA GLN A 124 -5.25 23.41 22.35
C GLN A 124 -5.88 24.06 23.59
N PRO A 125 -6.21 25.36 23.55
CA PRO A 125 -7.09 25.93 24.55
C PRO A 125 -8.47 25.28 24.42
N VAL A 126 -9.01 24.96 25.58
CA VAL A 126 -10.24 24.18 25.86
C VAL A 126 -11.45 24.72 25.11
#